data_AF-A0A502ERD8-F1
#
_entry.id   AF-A0A502ERD8-F1
#
_cell.length_a   1.000
_cell.length_b   1.000
_cell.length_c   1.000
_cell.angle_alpha   90.00
_cell.angle_beta   90.00
_cell.angle_gamma   90.00
#
_symmetry.space_group_name_H-M   'P 1'
#
loop_
_entity.id
_entity.type
_entity.pdbx_description
1 polymer ?
#
loop_
_entity_poly.entity_id
_entity_poly.type
_entity_poly.pdbx_seq_one_letter_code
_entity_poly.pdbx_strand_id
1 'polypeptide(L)'
;RAVPVPPELLDTLDLVHGVREAQRRGRGEALLWPWSRMTAFRRVREVMLAAGIPEGPHACPKGLRHGFGVQAVSRGIALNMVQKWLGHAQLTTTAIYANAVGEEEQSIAARMW
;
A
#
# COMPACT_ATOMS: atom_id res chain seq x y z
N ARG A 1 -5.55 -7.80 9.94
CA ARG A 1 -6.10 -6.44 9.71
C ARG A 1 -6.65 -6.38 8.29
N ALA A 2 -7.75 -5.67 8.07
CA ALA A 2 -8.29 -5.43 6.73
C ALA A 2 -7.77 -4.10 6.16
N VAL A 3 -7.51 -4.06 4.86
CA VAL A 3 -7.15 -2.84 4.11
C VAL A 3 -8.23 -2.64 3.05
N PRO A 4 -8.90 -1.47 3.01
CA PRO A 4 -9.88 -1.20 1.98
C PRO A 4 -9.17 -1.11 0.63
N VAL A 5 -9.78 -1.72 -0.38
CA VAL A 5 -9.28 -1.72 -1.75
C VAL A 5 -10.41 -1.37 -2.71
N PRO A 6 -10.11 -0.72 -3.85
CA PRO A 6 -11.12 -0.48 -4.89
C PRO A 6 -11.71 -1.80 -5.41
N PRO A 7 -13.00 -1.83 -5.80
CA PRO A 7 -13.62 -3.03 -6.38
C PRO A 7 -12.86 -3.59 -7.58
N GLU A 8 -12.26 -2.73 -8.40
CA GLU A 8 -11.53 -3.10 -9.60
C GLU A 8 -10.30 -3.97 -9.27
N LEU A 9 -9.66 -3.72 -8.11
CA LEU A 9 -8.58 -4.55 -7.62
C LEU A 9 -9.08 -5.93 -7.17
N LEU A 10 -10.26 -6.00 -6.54
CA LEU A 10 -10.86 -7.29 -6.16
C LEU A 10 -11.21 -8.12 -7.40
N ASP A 11 -11.74 -7.49 -8.44
CA ASP A 11 -12.09 -8.18 -9.68
C ASP A 11 -10.83 -8.66 -10.43
N THR A 12 -9.75 -7.87 -10.41
CA THR A 12 -8.46 -8.29 -10.95
C THR A 12 -7.88 -9.51 -10.20
N LEU A 13 -7.97 -9.51 -8.87
CA LEU A 13 -7.53 -10.65 -8.06
C LEU A 13 -8.38 -11.89 -8.31
N ASP A 14 -9.69 -11.73 -8.45
CA ASP A 14 -10.60 -12.83 -8.78
C ASP A 14 -10.31 -13.41 -10.17
N LEU A 15 -10.06 -12.55 -11.17
CA LEU A 15 -9.70 -12.97 -12.52
C LEU A 15 -8.44 -13.83 -12.55
N VAL A 16 -7.41 -13.46 -11.76
CA VAL A 16 -6.11 -14.16 -11.77
C VAL A 16 -6.12 -15.40 -10.86
N HIS A 17 -6.79 -15.35 -9.72
CA HIS A 17 -6.68 -16.37 -8.68
C HIS A 17 -7.96 -17.20 -8.48
N GLY A 18 -9.07 -16.87 -9.14
CA GLY A 18 -10.36 -17.57 -8.98
C GLY A 18 -10.88 -17.49 -7.54
N VAL A 19 -10.68 -16.35 -6.86
CA VAL A 19 -10.93 -16.19 -5.42
C VAL A 19 -12.36 -16.56 -5.04
N ARG A 20 -13.37 -16.07 -5.78
CA ARG A 20 -14.78 -16.33 -5.51
C ARG A 20 -15.16 -17.79 -5.73
N GLU A 21 -14.56 -18.45 -6.72
CA GLU A 21 -14.75 -19.89 -6.96
C GLU A 21 -14.10 -20.73 -5.85
N ALA A 22 -12.88 -20.38 -5.45
CA ALA A 22 -12.18 -21.03 -4.35
C ALA A 22 -12.98 -20.93 -3.05
N GLN A 23 -13.55 -19.76 -2.75
CA GLN A 23 -14.43 -19.55 -1.60
C GLN A 23 -15.68 -20.44 -1.66
N ARG A 24 -16.39 -20.49 -2.81
CA ARG A 24 -17.57 -21.35 -2.98
C ARG A 24 -17.26 -22.84 -2.78
N ARG A 25 -16.05 -23.28 -3.13
CA ARG A 25 -15.56 -24.65 -2.94
C ARG A 25 -14.99 -24.93 -1.55
N GLY A 26 -15.12 -24.00 -0.59
CA GLY A 26 -14.59 -24.17 0.76
C GLY A 26 -13.06 -24.05 0.86
N ARG A 27 -12.39 -23.51 -0.16
CA ARG A 27 -10.93 -23.28 -0.21
C ARG A 27 -10.57 -21.79 -0.05
N GLY A 28 -11.37 -21.05 0.71
CA GLY A 28 -11.20 -19.60 0.91
C GLY A 28 -9.88 -19.19 1.59
N GLU A 29 -9.17 -20.14 2.19
CA GLU A 29 -7.89 -19.91 2.88
C GLU A 29 -6.66 -20.20 1.99
N ALA A 30 -6.86 -20.55 0.72
CA ALA A 30 -5.75 -20.77 -0.20
C ALA A 30 -4.90 -19.51 -0.38
N LEU A 31 -3.57 -19.68 -0.42
CA LEU A 31 -2.63 -18.58 -0.65
C LEU A 31 -2.80 -18.05 -2.09
N LEU A 32 -3.02 -16.73 -2.23
CA LEU A 32 -3.03 -16.07 -3.54
C LEU A 32 -1.67 -16.22 -4.24
N TRP A 33 -0.58 -16.00 -3.49
CA TRP A 33 0.79 -16.18 -3.97
C TRP A 33 1.55 -17.15 -3.05
N PRO A 34 1.87 -18.37 -3.49
CA PRO A 34 2.67 -19.32 -2.73
C PRO A 34 4.16 -18.97 -2.83
N TRP A 35 4.52 -17.72 -2.54
CA TRP A 35 5.86 -17.17 -2.73
C TRP A 35 6.55 -16.92 -1.40
N SER A 36 7.86 -17.19 -1.37
CA SER A 36 8.72 -16.65 -0.34
C SER A 36 8.86 -15.13 -0.46
N ARG A 37 9.21 -14.46 0.64
CA ARG A 37 9.45 -13.01 0.69
C ARG A 37 10.41 -12.52 -0.40
N MET A 38 11.50 -13.26 -0.65
CA MET A 38 12.48 -12.89 -1.67
C MET A 38 11.96 -13.04 -3.09
N THR A 39 11.01 -13.94 -3.31
CA THR A 39 10.34 -14.07 -4.62
C THR A 39 9.40 -12.89 -4.83
N ALA A 40 8.59 -12.53 -3.83
CA ALA A 40 7.76 -11.33 -3.89
C ALA A 40 8.58 -10.06 -4.10
N PHE A 41 9.74 -9.92 -3.44
CA PHE A 41 10.65 -8.79 -3.64
C PHE A 41 11.11 -8.65 -5.10
N ARG A 42 11.54 -9.75 -5.72
CA ARG A 42 11.97 -9.78 -7.13
C ARG A 42 10.83 -9.41 -8.07
N ARG A 43 9.63 -9.99 -7.85
CA ARG A 43 8.43 -9.68 -8.65
C ARG A 43 8.04 -8.20 -8.58
N VAL A 44 8.10 -7.59 -7.40
CA VAL A 44 7.84 -6.15 -7.26
C VAL A 44 8.87 -5.33 -8.04
N ARG A 45 10.16 -5.68 -7.97
CA ARG A 45 11.20 -4.98 -8.76
C ARG A 45 10.99 -5.14 -10.26
N GLU A 46 10.65 -6.35 -10.73
CA GLU A 46 10.32 -6.60 -12.15
C GLU A 46 9.17 -5.71 -12.63
N VAL A 47 8.09 -5.60 -11.84
CA VAL A 47 6.96 -4.72 -12.16
C VAL A 47 7.36 -3.25 -12.15
N MET A 48 8.16 -2.80 -11.17
CA MET A 48 8.65 -1.42 -11.13
C MET A 48 9.49 -1.07 -12.35
N LEU A 49 10.38 -1.97 -12.75
CA LEU A 49 11.21 -1.80 -13.95
C LEU A 49 10.33 -1.73 -15.21
N ALA A 50 9.38 -2.65 -15.34
CA ALA A 50 8.45 -2.66 -16.48
C ALA A 50 7.57 -1.40 -16.54
N ALA A 51 7.28 -0.79 -15.39
CA ALA A 51 6.58 0.49 -15.29
C ALA A 51 7.46 1.72 -15.57
N GLY A 52 8.74 1.52 -15.91
CA GLY A 52 9.69 2.62 -16.18
C GLY A 52 10.11 3.40 -14.94
N ILE A 53 9.95 2.84 -13.73
CA ILE A 53 10.40 3.49 -12.50
C ILE A 53 11.94 3.38 -12.45
N PRO A 54 12.68 4.51 -12.39
CA PRO A 54 14.14 4.49 -12.37
C PRO A 54 14.68 3.69 -11.19
N GLU A 55 15.84 3.05 -11.40
CA GLU A 55 16.53 2.37 -10.31
C GLU A 55 16.95 3.37 -9.22
N GLY A 56 16.86 2.94 -7.97
CA GLY A 56 17.20 3.75 -6.81
C GLY A 56 16.80 3.09 -5.48
N PRO A 57 17.12 3.72 -4.34
CA PRO A 57 16.81 3.17 -3.02
C PRO A 57 15.32 2.94 -2.78
N HIS A 58 14.45 3.67 -3.49
CA HIS A 58 13.00 3.57 -3.38
C HIS A 58 12.36 2.58 -4.37
N ALA A 59 13.11 2.07 -5.35
CA ALA A 59 12.65 1.05 -6.31
C ALA A 59 12.62 -0.35 -5.67
N CYS A 60 11.86 -0.49 -4.57
CA CYS A 60 11.71 -1.72 -3.81
C CYS A 60 10.37 -1.75 -3.04
N PRO A 61 9.95 -2.91 -2.48
CA PRO A 61 8.71 -3.00 -1.70
C PRO A 61 8.63 -2.03 -0.52
N LYS A 62 9.76 -1.75 0.16
CA LYS A 62 9.82 -0.76 1.24
C LYS A 62 9.51 0.65 0.72
N GLY A 63 10.08 1.03 -0.42
CA GLY A 63 9.82 2.30 -1.07
C GLY A 63 8.37 2.42 -1.54
N LEU A 64 7.80 1.35 -2.11
CA LEU A 64 6.38 1.30 -2.50
C LEU A 64 5.45 1.55 -1.31
N ARG A 65 5.71 0.86 -0.19
CA ARG A 65 4.96 1.06 1.05
C ARG A 65 5.13 2.48 1.60
N HIS A 66 6.32 3.05 1.45
CA HIS A 66 6.57 4.43 1.84
C HIS A 66 5.75 5.40 0.99
N GLY A 67 5.80 5.27 -0.34
CA GLY A 67 5.01 6.08 -1.27
C GLY A 67 3.50 6.00 -1.01
N PHE A 68 2.98 4.80 -0.69
CA PHE A 68 1.58 4.65 -0.28
C PHE A 68 1.23 5.50 0.96
N GLY A 69 2.09 5.49 1.97
CA GLY A 69 1.89 6.27 3.19
C GLY A 69 1.92 7.77 2.93
N VAL A 70 2.91 8.27 2.19
CA VAL A 70 3.01 9.67 1.77
C VAL A 70 1.76 10.08 0.98
N GLN A 71 1.41 9.32 -0.05
CA GLN A 71 0.28 9.61 -0.92
C GLN A 71 -1.06 9.67 -0.16
N ALA A 72 -1.26 8.79 0.83
CA ALA A 72 -2.47 8.77 1.63
C ALA A 72 -2.57 10.03 2.51
N VAL A 73 -1.47 10.42 3.17
CA VAL A 73 -1.43 11.63 4.00
C VAL A 73 -1.61 12.88 3.15
N SER A 74 -0.94 12.99 2.00
CA SER A 74 -1.10 14.13 1.07
C SER A 74 -2.51 14.23 0.47
N ARG A 75 -3.29 13.14 0.46
CA ARG A 75 -4.72 13.16 0.08
C ARG A 75 -5.65 13.45 1.27
N GLY A 76 -5.11 13.86 2.41
CA GLY A 76 -5.86 14.21 3.61
C GLY A 76 -6.41 13.02 4.39
N ILE A 77 -5.91 11.79 4.13
CA ILE A 77 -6.32 10.63 4.93
C ILE A 77 -5.69 10.73 6.32
N ALA A 78 -6.53 10.63 7.35
CA ALA A 78 -6.11 10.75 8.74
C ALA A 78 -5.04 9.71 9.12
N LEU A 79 -4.01 10.14 9.86
CA LEU A 79 -2.84 9.33 10.21
C LEU A 79 -3.20 8.03 10.94
N ASN A 80 -4.23 8.04 11.78
CA ASN A 80 -4.72 6.84 12.47
C ASN A 80 -5.25 5.78 11.49
N MET A 81 -5.88 6.19 10.38
CA MET A 81 -6.35 5.29 9.33
C MET A 81 -5.16 4.72 8.54
N VAL A 82 -4.21 5.57 8.15
CA VAL A 82 -2.98 5.14 7.46
C VAL A 82 -2.18 4.16 8.33
N GLN A 83 -2.03 4.46 9.62
CA GLN A 83 -1.39 3.57 10.60
C GLN A 83 -2.10 2.21 10.63
N LYS A 84 -3.43 2.20 10.72
CA LYS A 84 -4.24 0.97 10.74
C LYS A 84 -4.05 0.14 9.47
N TRP A 85 -4.02 0.75 8.29
CA TRP A 85 -3.84 0.04 7.02
C TRP A 85 -2.43 -0.53 6.86
N LEU A 86 -1.43 0.26 7.22
CA LEU A 86 -0.04 -0.17 7.21
C LEU A 86 0.22 -1.22 8.30
N GLY A 87 -0.52 -1.20 9.40
CA GLY A 87 -0.32 -2.10 10.52
C GLY A 87 0.92 -1.74 11.35
N HIS A 88 1.19 -0.44 11.49
CA HIS A 88 2.24 0.04 12.38
C HIS A 88 1.77 -0.04 13.83
N ALA A 89 2.59 -0.63 14.70
CA ALA A 89 2.30 -0.75 16.12
C ALA A 89 2.34 0.61 16.84
N GLN A 90 3.19 1.54 16.36
CA GLN A 90 3.32 2.89 16.90
C GLN A 90 2.98 3.94 15.85
N LEU A 91 2.27 4.98 16.27
CA LEU A 91 1.91 6.11 15.40
C LEU A 91 3.16 6.88 14.95
N THR A 92 4.23 6.90 15.76
CA THR A 92 5.53 7.52 15.44
C THR A 92 6.12 7.02 14.12
N THR A 93 5.94 5.74 13.78
CA THR A 93 6.38 5.17 12.49
C THR A 93 5.57 5.70 11.30
N THR A 94 4.34 6.14 11.53
CA THR A 94 3.43 6.71 10.52
C THR A 94 3.60 8.23 10.43
N ALA A 95 3.96 8.90 11.52
CA ALA A 95 4.25 10.34 11.56
C ALA A 95 5.39 10.75 10.60
N ILE A 96 6.30 9.82 10.26
CA ILE A 96 7.31 10.02 9.21
C ILE A 96 6.68 10.44 7.87
N TYR A 97 5.46 9.99 7.56
CA TYR A 97 4.75 10.41 6.36
C TYR A 97 4.21 11.84 6.44
N ALA A 98 3.88 12.34 7.63
CA ALA A 98 3.51 13.74 7.82
C ALA A 98 4.71 14.68 7.69
N ASN A 99 5.93 14.23 7.99
CA ASN A 99 7.14 15.03 7.77
C ASN A 99 7.56 15.11 6.30
N ALA A 100 7.09 14.18 5.45
CA ALA A 100 7.30 14.24 3.99
C ALA A 100 6.39 15.27 3.31
N VAL A 101 5.55 15.95 4.09
CA VAL A 101 4.55 16.90 3.64
C VAL A 101 5.05 18.30 4.02
N GLY A 102 5.64 19.00 3.04
CA GLY A 102 6.11 20.39 3.15
C GLY A 102 4.96 21.40 3.10
N GLU A 103 4.82 22.16 1.99
CA GLU A 103 3.84 23.25 1.72
C GLU A 103 2.39 23.06 2.25
N GLU A 104 1.98 21.83 2.55
CA GLU A 104 0.69 21.47 3.13
C GLU A 104 0.52 21.87 4.61
N GLU A 105 1.58 22.04 5.42
CA GLU A 105 1.44 22.59 6.78
C GLU A 105 0.87 24.02 6.73
N GLN A 106 1.31 24.82 5.75
CA GLN A 106 0.73 26.14 5.48
C GLN A 106 -0.70 26.04 4.94
N SER A 107 -1.02 25.06 4.09
CA SER A 107 -2.38 24.83 3.57
C SER A 107 -3.37 24.36 4.65
N ILE A 108 -2.94 23.49 5.56
CA ILE A 108 -3.72 23.02 6.69
C ILE A 108 -3.90 24.14 7.72
N ALA A 109 -2.85 24.90 8.02
CA ALA A 109 -2.93 26.09 8.87
C ALA A 109 -3.88 27.14 8.27
N ALA A 110 -3.84 27.36 6.95
CA ALA A 110 -4.74 28.25 6.24
C ALA A 110 -6.22 27.84 6.27
N ARG A 111 -6.57 26.63 6.74
CA ARG A 111 -7.96 26.19 6.96
C ARG A 111 -8.43 26.42 8.40
N MET A 112 -7.55 26.85 9.30
CA MET A 112 -7.90 27.17 10.70
C MET A 112 -8.41 28.61 10.87
N TRP A 113 -8.25 29.45 9.86
CA TRP A 113 -8.72 30.84 9.75
C TRP A 113 -9.29 31.08 8.35
#